data_AF-A0AAW8TIG1-F1
#
_entry.id   AF-A0AAW8TIG1-F1
#
_cell.length_a   1.000
_cell.length_b   1.000
_cell.length_c   1.000
_cell.angle_alpha   90.00
_cell.angle_beta   90.00
_cell.angle_gamma   90.00
#
_symmetry.space_group_name_H-M   'P 1'
#
loop_
_entity.id
_entity.type
_entity.pdbx_description
1 polymer ?
#
loop_
_entity_poly.entity_id
_entity_poly.type
_entity_poly.pdbx_seq_one_letter_code
_entity_poly.pdbx_strand_id
1 'polypeptide(L)' 'MTNYKHLSEAERGQIELMWKQGFKQAEIARTLKRSKSTISRE' A
#
# COMPACT_ATOMS: atom_id res chain seq x y z
N MET A 1 6.13 -19.32 10.37
CA MET A 1 5.36 -18.97 9.15
C MET A 1 4.98 -17.51 9.23
N THR A 2 5.67 -16.64 8.50
CA THR A 2 5.31 -15.22 8.42
C THR A 2 4.05 -15.10 7.59
N ASN A 3 2.93 -14.79 8.25
CA ASN A 3 1.64 -14.53 7.64
C ASN A 3 1.71 -13.19 6.89
N TYR A 4 2.35 -13.19 5.71
CA TYR A 4 2.39 -12.02 4.84
C TYR A 4 0.97 -11.75 4.37
N LYS A 5 0.31 -10.80 5.03
CA LYS A 5 -1.03 -10.36 4.65
C LYS A 5 -0.89 -9.61 3.33
N HIS A 6 -1.04 -10.35 2.22
CA HIS A 6 -1.02 -9.79 0.87
C HIS A 6 -2.00 -8.62 0.78
N LEU A 7 -1.66 -7.61 -0.02
CA LEU A 7 -2.58 -6.52 -0.33
C LEU A 7 -3.76 -7.14 -1.09
N SER A 8 -4.97 -6.90 -0.60
CA SER A 8 -6.17 -7.24 -1.37
C SER A 8 -6.25 -6.36 -2.62
N GLU A 9 -6.96 -6.82 -3.65
CA GLU A 9 -7.15 -6.07 -4.90
C GLU A 9 -7.69 -4.66 -4.64
N ALA A 10 -8.59 -4.50 -3.67
CA ALA A 10 -9.09 -3.20 -3.24
C ALA A 10 -7.98 -2.28 -2.68
N GLU A 11 -7.09 -2.81 -1.84
CA GLU A 11 -5.96 -2.03 -1.32
C GLU A 11 -4.98 -1.67 -2.43
N ARG A 12 -4.72 -2.58 -3.38
CA ARG A 12 -3.88 -2.29 -4.56
C ARG A 12 -4.47 -1.15 -5.39
N GLY A 13 -5.76 -1.20 -5.70
CA GLY A 13 -6.44 -0.12 -6.42
C GLY A 13 -6.38 1.23 -5.69
N GLN A 14 -6.50 1.22 -4.35
CA GLN A 14 -6.31 2.44 -3.55
C GLN A 14 -4.86 2.95 -3.60
N ILE A 15 -3.87 2.06 -3.53
CA ILE A 15 -2.45 2.40 -3.64
C ILE A 15 -2.20 3.08 -4.98
N GLU A 16 -2.58 2.44 -6.10
CA GLU A 16 -2.39 2.99 -7.45
C GLU A 16 -3.07 4.34 -7.64
N LEU A 17 -4.30 4.50 -7.13
CA LEU A 17 -5.02 5.78 -7.18
C LEU A 17 -4.27 6.87 -6.39
N MET A 18 -3.74 6.54 -5.21
CA MET A 18 -2.97 7.49 -4.40
C MET A 18 -1.63 7.84 -5.07
N TRP A 19 -0.94 6.87 -5.67
CA TRP A 19 0.25 7.13 -6.48
C TRP A 19 -0.03 8.08 -7.64
N LYS A 20 -1.12 7.84 -8.38
CA LYS A 20 -1.55 8.71 -9.49
C LYS A 20 -1.90 10.13 -9.04
N GLN A 21 -2.39 10.28 -7.82
CA GLN A 21 -2.63 11.58 -7.19
C GLN A 21 -1.35 12.26 -6.66
N GLY A 22 -0.19 11.59 -6.72
CA GLY A 22 1.10 12.13 -6.28
C GLY A 22 1.41 11.90 -4.80
N PHE A 23 0.69 11.01 -4.12
CA PHE A 23 0.98 10.68 -2.73
C PHE A 23 2.30 9.91 -2.62
N LYS A 24 3.06 10.22 -1.57
CA LYS A 24 4.27 9.47 -1.22
C LYS A 24 3.88 8.16 -0.56
N GLN A 25 4.69 7.13 -0.78
CA GLN A 25 4.53 5.81 -0.16
C GLN A 25 4.28 5.85 1.37
N ALA A 26 4.91 6.79 2.08
CA ALA A 26 4.70 6.96 3.52
C ALA A 26 3.26 7.39 3.87
N GLU A 27 2.67 8.28 3.07
CA GLU A 27 1.30 8.75 3.25
C GLU A 27 0.30 7.65 2.92
N ILE A 28 0.57 6.88 1.86
CA ILE A 28 -0.23 5.72 1.45
C ILE A 28 -0.22 4.65 2.55
N ALA A 29 0.96 4.32 3.06
CA ALA A 29 1.14 3.39 4.17
C ALA A 29 0.36 3.83 5.42
N ARG A 30 0.40 5.13 5.75
CA ARG A 30 -0.30 5.71 6.90
C ARG A 30 -1.81 5.67 6.72
N THR A 31 -2.30 5.95 5.51
CA THR A 31 -3.72 5.94 5.16
C THR A 31 -4.30 4.53 5.19
N LEU A 32 -3.58 3.55 4.62
CA LEU A 32 -4.01 2.15 4.57
C LEU A 32 -3.67 1.37 5.84
N LYS A 33 -3.05 2.02 6.84
CA LYS A 33 -2.50 1.37 8.05
C LYS A 33 -1.63 0.15 7.70
N ARG A 34 -0.87 0.24 6.62
CA ARG A 34 0.06 -0.79 6.14
C ARG A 34 1.51 -0.37 6.35
N SER A 35 2.41 -1.35 6.35
CA SER A 35 3.84 -1.05 6.40
C SER A 35 4.31 -0.50 5.06
N LYS A 36 5.27 0.44 5.09
CA LYS A 36 5.90 0.99 3.87
C LYS A 36 6.47 -0.12 2.99
N SER A 37 7.04 -1.17 3.60
CA SER A 37 7.61 -2.33 2.88
C SER A 37 6.57 -3.13 2.10
N THR A 38 5.29 -3.06 2.50
CA THR A 38 4.17 -3.71 1.80
C THR A 38 3.80 -2.95 0.53
N ILE A 39 3.95 -1.62 0.53
CA ILE A 39 3.63 -0.75 -0.61
C ILE A 39 4.74 -0.75 -1.67
N SER A 40 5.99 -1.03 -1.28
CA SER A 40 7.17 -1.01 -2.18
C SER A 40 7.49 -2.33 -2.88
N ARG A 41 6.79 -3.43 -2.54
CA ARG A 41 7.12 -4.80 -2.97
C ARG A 41 6.24 -5.32 -4.10
N GLU A 42 5.51 -4.44 -4.78
CA GLU A 42 4.92 -4.76 -6.08
C GLU A 42 5.89 -4.49 -7.22
#